data_AF-A0A957DWD0-F1
#
_entry.id   AF-A0A957DWD0-F1
#
_cell.length_a   1.000
_cell.length_b   1.000
_cell.length_c   1.000
_cell.angle_alpha   90.00
_cell.angle_beta   90.00
_cell.angle_gamma   90.00
#
_symmetry.space_group_name_H-M   'P 1'
#
loop_
_entity.id
_entity.type
_entity.pdbx_description
1 polymer ?
#
loop_
_entity_poly.entity_id
_entity_poly.type
_entity_poly.pdbx_seq_one_letter_code
_entity_poly.pdbx_strand_id
1 'polypeptide(L)'
;DEAAPDSPIQFTLTRIEAGTYTAALPFTPPLSDADLREIHWYLEDFSKWPTGPDYQRAARIERQLEPWGRALLDSLISHREAARIWQQFVDADSGDNGKIITLDATDPRVLRLPWELLADEGGHLFANGVGLRRRMKKTTTSATRPVQLPVRILVVVARPDEAGFIDPRADAIALLDATAGLGDQVAVEFLYPPTLKALTDRLRDRSAPPVHVVHFDGHGVYNARQGLGYLLFENEAHKNDLVDANRLGTLLQQARVPLMVLSACQSAMQQETNPYASVAARLIRAGVGSVLAMNY
;
A
#
# COMPACT_ATOMS: atom_id res chain seq x y z
N ASP A 1 6.44 -14.31 -12.92
CA ASP A 1 7.78 -13.87 -13.35
C ASP A 1 8.11 -12.55 -12.67
N GLU A 2 9.05 -12.58 -11.73
CA GLU A 2 9.69 -11.37 -11.21
C GLU A 2 10.86 -11.04 -12.13
N ALA A 3 10.97 -9.79 -12.59
CA ALA A 3 12.10 -9.34 -13.38
C ALA A 3 13.37 -9.48 -12.53
N ALA A 4 14.49 -9.91 -13.14
CA ALA A 4 15.77 -9.98 -12.44
C ALA A 4 16.13 -8.59 -11.87
N PRO A 5 16.86 -8.49 -10.73
CA PRO A 5 17.16 -7.24 -10.03
C PRO A 5 17.76 -6.13 -10.91
N ASP A 6 18.47 -6.50 -11.98
CA ASP A 6 19.13 -5.59 -12.92
C ASP A 6 18.40 -5.42 -14.26
N SER A 7 17.19 -5.97 -14.39
CA SER A 7 16.41 -5.86 -15.62
C SER A 7 16.07 -4.39 -15.88
N PRO A 8 16.23 -3.89 -17.11
CA PRO A 8 15.91 -2.51 -17.44
C PRO A 8 14.43 -2.23 -17.18
N ILE A 9 14.12 -1.17 -16.44
CA ILE A 9 12.75 -0.72 -16.23
C ILE A 9 12.43 0.28 -17.33
N GLN A 10 11.23 0.20 -17.88
CA GLN A 10 10.71 1.15 -18.85
C GLN A 10 9.41 1.75 -18.30
N PHE A 11 9.17 3.01 -18.59
CA PHE A 11 7.93 3.70 -18.22
C PHE A 11 7.40 4.53 -19.38
N THR A 12 6.12 4.90 -19.30
CA THR A 12 5.49 5.87 -20.19
C THR A 12 4.81 6.92 -19.33
N LEU A 13 5.00 8.20 -19.67
CA LEU A 13 4.25 9.28 -19.03
C LEU A 13 3.04 9.61 -19.91
N THR A 14 1.86 9.72 -19.32
CA THR A 14 0.61 10.01 -20.04
C THR A 14 -0.21 11.04 -19.29
N ARG A 15 -0.68 12.05 -20.01
CA ARG A 15 -1.73 12.96 -19.55
C ARG A 15 -3.03 12.59 -20.24
N ILE A 16 -3.91 11.91 -19.51
CA ILE A 16 -5.13 11.29 -20.05
C ILE A 16 -6.04 12.34 -20.71
N GLU A 17 -6.28 13.46 -20.03
CA GLU A 17 -7.17 14.53 -20.51
C GLU A 17 -6.69 15.20 -21.81
N ALA A 18 -5.37 15.32 -21.97
CA ALA A 18 -4.76 15.94 -23.15
C ALA A 18 -4.49 14.93 -24.29
N GLY A 19 -4.69 13.62 -24.04
CA GLY A 19 -4.33 12.56 -24.98
C GLY A 19 -2.84 12.48 -25.32
N THR A 20 -1.97 13.14 -24.55
CA THR A 20 -0.52 13.17 -24.78
C THR A 20 0.19 12.08 -24.00
N TYR A 21 1.10 11.36 -24.65
CA TYR A 21 1.90 10.30 -24.04
C TYR A 21 3.33 10.32 -24.60
N THR A 22 4.26 9.72 -23.86
CA THR A 22 5.63 9.45 -24.34
C THR A 22 5.72 8.09 -24.99
N ALA A 23 6.75 7.87 -25.81
CA ALA A 23 7.26 6.52 -26.05
C ALA A 23 7.72 5.86 -24.73
N ALA A 24 8.03 4.55 -24.76
CA ALA A 24 8.66 3.90 -23.62
C ALA A 24 10.05 4.50 -23.36
N LEU A 25 10.28 4.94 -22.14
CA LEU A 25 11.52 5.59 -21.70
C LEU A 25 12.21 4.72 -20.62
N PRO A 26 13.54 4.68 -20.59
CA PRO A 26 14.27 3.98 -19.53
C PRO A 26 14.02 4.64 -18.17
N PHE A 27 13.85 3.82 -17.15
CA PHE A 27 13.76 4.25 -15.75
C PHE A 27 14.84 3.55 -14.94
N THR A 28 15.60 4.34 -14.20
CA THR A 28 16.56 3.84 -13.20
C THR A 28 16.14 4.41 -11.85
N PRO A 29 15.75 3.58 -10.87
CA PRO A 29 15.45 4.04 -9.51
C PRO A 29 16.60 4.90 -8.96
N PRO A 30 16.35 6.17 -8.60
CA PRO A 30 17.43 7.07 -8.19
C PRO A 30 17.83 6.90 -6.72
N LEU A 31 17.03 6.17 -5.93
CA LEU A 31 17.30 5.89 -4.51
C LEU A 31 17.81 4.46 -4.36
N SER A 32 18.87 4.32 -3.56
CA SER A 32 19.43 3.03 -3.17
C SER A 32 18.67 2.39 -2.02
N ASP A 33 18.94 1.11 -1.73
CA ASP A 33 18.41 0.45 -0.55
C ASP A 33 18.85 1.12 0.76
N ALA A 34 20.02 1.77 0.77
CA ALA A 34 20.49 2.51 1.94
C ALA A 34 19.64 3.77 2.20
N ASP A 35 19.30 4.51 1.14
CA ASP A 35 18.43 5.68 1.23
C ASP A 35 17.04 5.30 1.76
N LEU A 36 16.47 4.23 1.21
CA LEU A 36 15.17 3.72 1.62
C LEU A 36 15.15 3.26 3.09
N ARG A 37 16.27 2.70 3.59
CA ARG A 37 16.43 2.36 5.01
C ARG A 37 16.48 3.59 5.90
N GLU A 38 17.16 4.66 5.49
CA GLU A 38 17.21 5.90 6.27
C GLU A 38 15.81 6.54 6.33
N ILE A 39 15.08 6.60 5.21
CA ILE A 39 13.70 7.12 5.17
C ILE A 39 12.80 6.31 6.10
N HIS A 40 12.86 4.99 6.01
CA HIS A 40 12.08 4.11 6.88
C HIS A 40 12.39 4.35 8.36
N TRP A 41 13.67 4.36 8.75
CA TRP A 41 14.06 4.63 10.13
C TRP A 41 13.53 5.99 10.63
N TYR A 42 13.60 7.04 9.79
CA TYR A 42 13.13 8.36 10.17
C TYR A 42 11.60 8.41 10.37
N LEU A 43 10.84 7.77 9.49
CA LEU A 43 9.38 7.79 9.55
C LEU A 43 8.82 6.83 10.62
N GLU A 44 9.44 5.67 10.83
CA GLU A 44 8.88 4.59 11.64
C GLU A 44 9.54 4.43 13.01
N ASP A 45 10.85 4.62 13.12
CA ASP A 45 11.57 4.37 14.37
C ASP A 45 11.75 5.68 15.16
N PHE A 46 12.25 6.72 14.50
CA PHE A 46 12.51 8.01 15.13
C PHE A 46 11.22 8.69 15.61
N SER A 47 10.14 8.59 14.83
CA SER A 47 8.82 9.16 15.19
C SER A 47 8.24 8.57 16.48
N LYS A 48 8.56 7.31 16.79
CA LYS A 48 8.10 6.61 18.00
C LYS A 48 8.92 6.98 19.22
N TRP A 49 10.23 7.19 19.07
CA TRP A 49 11.13 7.41 20.20
C TRP A 49 12.29 8.38 19.88
N PRO A 50 12.04 9.70 19.82
CA PRO A 50 13.07 10.66 19.44
C PRO A 50 14.04 10.95 20.61
N THR A 51 15.21 10.29 20.60
CA THR A 51 16.25 10.50 21.64
C THR A 51 17.32 11.51 21.23
N GLY A 52 18.01 12.08 22.23
CA GLY A 52 19.09 13.07 22.05
C GLY A 52 20.12 12.70 20.96
N PRO A 53 20.71 11.49 20.97
CA PRO A 53 21.66 11.05 19.94
C PRO A 53 21.08 10.94 18.52
N ASP A 54 19.78 10.68 18.39
CA ASP A 54 19.13 10.41 17.11
C ASP A 54 18.80 11.69 16.32
N TYR A 55 18.70 12.86 16.98
CA TYR A 55 18.39 14.13 16.33
C TYR A 55 19.40 14.51 15.24
N GLN A 56 20.68 14.17 15.40
CA GLN A 56 21.68 14.46 14.37
C GLN A 56 21.45 13.62 13.10
N ARG A 57 21.05 12.34 13.26
CA ARG A 57 20.70 11.46 12.16
C ARG A 57 19.40 11.93 11.50
N ALA A 58 18.38 12.24 12.30
CA ALA A 58 17.10 12.76 11.83
C ALA A 58 17.26 14.06 11.02
N ALA A 59 17.99 15.05 11.54
CA ALA A 59 18.24 16.31 10.84
C ALA A 59 19.02 16.12 9.53
N ARG A 60 19.90 15.11 9.45
CA ARG A 60 20.57 14.75 8.19
C ARG A 60 19.57 14.19 7.17
N ILE A 61 18.67 13.30 7.61
CA ILE A 61 17.66 12.67 6.74
C ILE A 61 16.65 13.72 6.26
N GLU A 62 16.17 14.60 7.13
CA GLU A 62 15.28 15.71 6.76
C GLU A 62 15.84 16.56 5.62
N ARG A 63 17.13 16.89 5.67
CA ARG A 63 17.83 17.63 4.61
C ARG A 63 17.96 16.85 3.30
N GLN A 64 17.73 15.54 3.29
CA GLN A 64 17.78 14.69 2.09
C GLN A 64 16.39 14.41 1.49
N LEU A 65 15.29 14.61 2.24
CA LEU A 65 13.94 14.31 1.76
C LEU A 65 13.60 15.03 0.45
N GLU A 66 13.85 16.34 0.38
CA GLU A 66 13.62 17.13 -0.83
C GLU A 66 14.60 16.76 -1.96
N PRO A 67 15.94 16.66 -1.75
CA PRO A 67 16.86 16.15 -2.76
C PRO A 67 16.49 14.78 -3.35
N TRP A 68 16.05 13.82 -2.53
CA TRP A 68 15.56 12.52 -3.01
C TRP A 68 14.28 12.67 -3.83
N GLY A 69 13.38 13.56 -3.42
CA GLY A 69 12.18 13.94 -4.16
C GLY A 69 12.48 14.51 -5.55
N ARG A 70 13.46 15.41 -5.64
CA ARG A 70 13.95 15.99 -6.90
C ARG A 70 14.60 14.94 -7.78
N ALA A 71 15.44 14.07 -7.22
CA ALA A 71 16.06 12.97 -7.96
C ALA A 71 15.01 12.01 -8.56
N LEU A 72 13.92 11.71 -7.82
CA LEU A 72 12.76 10.98 -8.34
C LEU A 72 12.12 11.70 -9.52
N LEU A 73 11.84 12.99 -9.40
CA LEU A 73 11.25 13.76 -10.48
C LEU A 73 12.16 13.80 -11.72
N ASP A 74 13.43 14.13 -11.53
CA ASP A 74 14.44 14.22 -12.60
C ASP A 74 14.56 12.92 -13.39
N SER A 75 14.47 11.76 -12.69
CA SER A 75 14.48 10.45 -13.35
C SER A 75 13.28 10.24 -14.30
N LEU A 76 12.14 10.87 -14.02
CA LEU A 76 10.93 10.82 -14.87
C LEU A 76 10.97 11.83 -16.01
N ILE A 77 11.60 12.99 -15.82
CA ILE A 77 11.56 14.11 -16.78
C ILE A 77 12.88 14.36 -17.52
N SER A 78 13.86 13.46 -17.38
CA SER A 78 15.15 13.51 -18.09
C SER A 78 15.02 13.57 -19.62
N HIS A 79 13.90 13.08 -20.17
CA HIS A 79 13.60 13.15 -21.60
C HIS A 79 12.68 14.35 -21.91
N ARG A 80 13.02 15.08 -22.98
CA ARG A 80 12.29 16.29 -23.41
C ARG A 80 10.77 16.11 -23.55
N GLU A 81 10.32 14.96 -24.04
CA GLU A 81 8.89 14.68 -24.19
C GLU A 81 8.19 14.49 -22.84
N ALA A 82 8.83 13.81 -21.90
CA ALA A 82 8.33 13.65 -20.54
C ALA A 82 8.31 14.99 -19.80
N ALA A 83 9.39 15.79 -19.90
CA ALA A 83 9.44 17.14 -19.35
C ALA A 83 8.31 18.03 -19.88
N ARG A 84 7.99 17.93 -21.18
CA ARG A 84 6.86 18.68 -21.78
C ARG A 84 5.52 18.26 -21.18
N ILE A 85 5.27 16.96 -21.03
CA ILE A 85 4.02 16.46 -20.43
C ILE A 85 3.94 16.85 -18.95
N TRP A 86 5.07 16.82 -18.24
CA TRP A 86 5.17 17.28 -16.86
C TRP A 86 4.81 18.77 -16.73
N GLN A 87 5.41 19.63 -17.55
CA GLN A 87 5.13 21.06 -17.52
C GLN A 87 3.65 21.33 -17.81
N GLN A 88 3.07 20.61 -18.77
CA GLN A 88 1.64 20.69 -19.07
C GLN A 88 0.75 20.31 -17.88
N PHE A 89 1.19 19.37 -17.03
CA PHE A 89 0.50 19.00 -15.81
C PHE A 89 0.65 20.07 -14.71
N VAL A 90 1.85 20.64 -14.56
CA VAL A 90 2.12 21.74 -13.63
C VAL A 90 1.32 22.99 -14.00
N ASP A 91 1.22 23.33 -15.28
CA ASP A 91 0.50 24.52 -15.76
C ASP A 91 -1.02 24.35 -15.80
N ALA A 92 -1.52 23.11 -15.72
CA ALA A 92 -2.95 22.85 -15.78
C ALA A 92 -3.69 23.47 -14.59
N ASP A 93 -4.76 24.20 -14.85
CA ASP A 93 -5.72 24.56 -13.81
C ASP A 93 -6.61 23.35 -13.52
N SER A 94 -6.59 22.89 -12.28
CA SER A 94 -7.36 21.74 -11.79
C SER A 94 -8.64 22.14 -11.06
N GLY A 95 -8.90 23.46 -10.90
CA GLY A 95 -10.03 23.97 -10.13
C GLY A 95 -10.12 23.31 -8.74
N ASP A 96 -11.34 23.00 -8.30
CA ASP A 96 -11.62 22.39 -6.99
C ASP A 96 -11.27 20.89 -6.92
N ASN A 97 -11.00 20.21 -8.05
CA ASN A 97 -10.81 18.76 -8.08
C ASN A 97 -9.37 18.31 -7.74
N GLY A 98 -8.44 19.26 -7.57
CA GLY A 98 -7.03 18.97 -7.29
C GLY A 98 -6.31 18.22 -8.43
N LYS A 99 -5.00 18.03 -8.30
CA LYS A 99 -4.18 17.27 -9.26
C LYS A 99 -3.87 15.90 -8.72
N ILE A 100 -3.88 14.86 -9.56
CA ILE A 100 -3.52 13.50 -9.13
C ILE A 100 -2.49 12.90 -10.09
N ILE A 101 -1.37 12.43 -9.52
CA ILE A 101 -0.42 11.56 -10.21
C ILE A 101 -0.81 10.11 -9.94
N THR A 102 -1.05 9.33 -10.99
CA THR A 102 -1.29 7.88 -10.87
C THR A 102 -0.06 7.10 -11.35
N LEU A 103 0.60 6.40 -10.43
CA LEU A 103 1.62 5.41 -10.75
C LEU A 103 0.97 4.06 -11.02
N ASP A 104 1.22 3.49 -12.18
CA ASP A 104 0.73 2.17 -12.59
C ASP A 104 1.92 1.29 -12.94
N ALA A 105 2.30 0.39 -12.02
CA ALA A 105 3.52 -0.40 -12.15
C ALA A 105 3.29 -1.88 -11.83
N THR A 106 4.00 -2.75 -12.54
CA THR A 106 4.09 -4.19 -12.24
C THR A 106 5.35 -4.56 -11.47
N ASP A 107 6.36 -3.69 -11.49
CA ASP A 107 7.68 -3.93 -10.92
C ASP A 107 7.74 -3.42 -9.46
N PRO A 108 8.02 -4.30 -8.47
CA PRO A 108 8.09 -3.90 -7.07
C PRO A 108 9.21 -2.88 -6.79
N ARG A 109 10.28 -2.84 -7.60
CA ARG A 109 11.36 -1.84 -7.49
C ARG A 109 10.86 -0.42 -7.72
N VAL A 110 9.79 -0.26 -8.50
CA VAL A 110 9.13 1.03 -8.75
C VAL A 110 8.14 1.34 -7.62
N LEU A 111 7.30 0.37 -7.24
CA LEU A 111 6.24 0.58 -6.25
C LEU A 111 6.75 0.93 -4.84
N ARG A 112 7.96 0.46 -4.49
CA ARG A 112 8.59 0.71 -3.18
C ARG A 112 9.18 2.10 -3.00
N LEU A 113 9.36 2.87 -4.08
CA LEU A 113 9.96 4.20 -4.00
C LEU A 113 9.02 5.18 -3.29
N PRO A 114 9.56 6.18 -2.57
CA PRO A 114 8.80 7.15 -1.81
C PRO A 114 8.30 8.26 -2.74
N TRP A 115 7.41 7.91 -3.66
CA TRP A 115 6.84 8.84 -4.64
C TRP A 115 6.14 10.05 -3.99
N GLU A 116 5.75 9.92 -2.73
CA GLU A 116 5.24 11.02 -1.90
C GLU A 116 6.26 12.14 -1.71
N LEU A 117 7.56 11.85 -1.84
CA LEU A 117 8.62 12.85 -1.75
C LEU A 117 8.80 13.69 -3.02
N LEU A 118 8.15 13.35 -4.14
CA LEU A 118 8.28 14.08 -5.41
C LEU A 118 8.30 15.60 -5.16
N ALA A 119 9.33 16.24 -5.69
CA ALA A 119 9.59 17.66 -5.46
C ALA A 119 10.12 18.32 -6.74
N ASP A 120 9.71 19.57 -6.97
CA ASP A 120 10.24 20.44 -8.01
C ASP A 120 10.95 21.65 -7.40
N GLU A 121 11.26 22.68 -8.19
CA GLU A 121 11.87 23.93 -7.70
C GLU A 121 11.08 24.61 -6.58
N GLY A 122 9.75 24.45 -6.54
CA GLY A 122 8.88 24.97 -5.50
C GLY A 122 8.76 24.08 -4.25
N GLY A 123 9.47 22.96 -4.19
CA GLY A 123 9.44 22.01 -3.07
C GLY A 123 8.53 20.81 -3.34
N HIS A 124 8.04 20.16 -2.29
CA HIS A 124 7.26 18.93 -2.43
C HIS A 124 5.88 19.17 -3.07
N LEU A 125 5.50 18.30 -4.01
CA LEU A 125 4.25 18.47 -4.78
C LEU A 125 2.98 18.31 -3.92
N PHE A 126 3.03 17.51 -2.85
CA PHE A 126 1.90 17.35 -1.95
C PHE A 126 1.53 18.67 -1.25
N ALA A 127 2.50 19.56 -1.03
CA ALA A 127 2.25 20.88 -0.45
C ALA A 127 1.44 21.78 -1.40
N ASN A 128 1.46 21.47 -2.70
CA ASN A 128 0.71 22.14 -3.75
C ASN A 128 -0.60 21.43 -4.08
N GLY A 129 -1.09 20.54 -3.20
CA GLY A 129 -2.36 19.84 -3.38
C GLY A 129 -2.33 18.74 -4.45
N VAL A 130 -1.13 18.28 -4.85
CA VAL A 130 -0.98 17.14 -5.77
C VAL A 130 -1.10 15.84 -4.99
N GLY A 131 -2.19 15.10 -5.23
CA GLY A 131 -2.37 13.75 -4.70
C GLY A 131 -1.57 12.71 -5.48
N LEU A 132 -1.18 11.64 -4.79
CA LEU A 132 -0.53 10.49 -5.40
C LEU A 132 -1.40 9.24 -5.24
N ARG A 133 -1.56 8.48 -6.33
CA ARG A 133 -2.21 7.18 -6.33
C ARG A 133 -1.28 6.12 -6.90
N ARG A 134 -0.97 5.09 -6.14
CA ARG A 134 -0.17 3.94 -6.59
C ARG A 134 -1.09 2.75 -6.88
N ARG A 135 -0.89 2.10 -8.02
CA ARG A 135 -1.63 0.90 -8.42
C ARG A 135 -0.68 -0.16 -8.94
N MET A 136 -0.95 -1.40 -8.59
CA MET A 136 -0.36 -2.53 -9.30
C MET A 136 -1.15 -2.77 -10.58
N LYS A 137 -0.48 -2.71 -11.73
CA LYS A 137 -1.13 -2.98 -13.02
C LYS A 137 -1.59 -4.43 -13.06
N LYS A 138 -2.90 -4.66 -13.04
CA LYS A 138 -3.45 -5.99 -13.30
C LYS A 138 -3.34 -6.31 -14.79
N THR A 139 -2.85 -7.50 -15.11
CA THR A 139 -2.94 -8.08 -16.46
C THR A 139 -4.33 -8.63 -16.77
N THR A 140 -5.20 -8.79 -15.77
CA THR A 140 -6.57 -9.29 -15.92
C THR A 140 -7.60 -8.33 -15.32
N THR A 141 -8.53 -7.87 -16.16
CA THR A 141 -9.65 -7.02 -15.72
C THR A 141 -10.61 -7.86 -14.88
N SER A 142 -10.74 -7.54 -13.59
CA SER A 142 -11.85 -8.07 -12.78
C SER A 142 -13.08 -7.22 -13.03
N ALA A 143 -14.22 -7.84 -13.34
CA ALA A 143 -15.47 -7.11 -13.52
C ALA A 143 -15.83 -6.37 -12.22
N THR A 144 -15.91 -5.04 -12.29
CA THR A 144 -16.44 -4.23 -11.19
C THR A 144 -17.91 -4.59 -11.03
N ARG A 145 -18.27 -5.13 -9.86
CA ARG A 145 -19.68 -5.39 -9.53
C ARG A 145 -20.20 -4.24 -8.68
N PRO A 146 -21.40 -3.72 -8.96
CA PRO A 146 -22.03 -2.75 -8.08
C PRO A 146 -22.23 -3.39 -6.70
N VAL A 147 -21.75 -2.70 -5.66
CA VAL A 147 -21.96 -3.11 -4.26
C VAL A 147 -23.32 -2.58 -3.82
N GLN A 148 -24.15 -3.46 -3.25
CA GLN A 148 -25.42 -3.05 -2.65
C GLN A 148 -25.18 -2.57 -1.23
N LEU A 149 -25.84 -1.48 -0.84
CA LEU A 149 -25.77 -0.95 0.52
C LEU A 149 -26.52 -1.85 1.52
N PRO A 150 -26.12 -1.88 2.80
CA PRO A 150 -24.89 -1.29 3.31
C PRO A 150 -23.60 -1.96 2.77
N VAL A 151 -22.54 -1.16 2.60
CA VAL A 151 -21.19 -1.71 2.48
C VAL A 151 -20.87 -2.43 3.78
N ARG A 152 -20.48 -3.70 3.70
CA ARG A 152 -20.28 -4.58 4.86
C ARG A 152 -18.80 -4.85 5.03
N ILE A 153 -18.25 -4.37 6.13
CA ILE A 153 -16.84 -4.44 6.46
C ILE A 153 -16.68 -5.47 7.57
N LEU A 154 -16.03 -6.59 7.26
CA LEU A 154 -15.61 -7.58 8.24
C LEU A 154 -14.18 -7.25 8.68
N VAL A 155 -14.04 -6.83 9.93
CA VAL A 155 -12.77 -6.45 10.54
C VAL A 155 -12.18 -7.65 11.26
N VAL A 156 -10.92 -7.96 10.98
CA VAL A 156 -10.15 -9.01 11.64
C VAL A 156 -9.00 -8.34 12.38
N VAL A 157 -9.06 -8.30 13.70
CA VAL A 157 -7.99 -7.76 14.55
C VAL A 157 -7.22 -8.93 15.15
N ALA A 158 -6.06 -9.27 14.58
CA ALA A 158 -5.23 -10.38 15.04
C ALA A 158 -4.05 -9.87 15.86
N ARG A 159 -3.89 -10.40 17.08
CA ARG A 159 -2.81 -10.04 18.02
C ARG A 159 -2.29 -11.31 18.72
N PRO A 160 -1.59 -12.21 18.01
CA PRO A 160 -1.02 -13.39 18.65
C PRO A 160 0.04 -13.01 19.70
N ASP A 161 0.13 -13.77 20.79
CA ASP A 161 0.98 -13.47 21.97
C ASP A 161 2.46 -13.23 21.64
N GLU A 162 2.93 -13.87 20.56
CA GLU A 162 4.32 -13.85 20.13
C GLU A 162 4.64 -12.69 19.18
N ALA A 163 3.64 -11.89 18.81
CA ALA A 163 3.83 -10.70 18.01
C ALA A 163 4.06 -9.46 18.88
N GLY A 164 4.73 -8.45 18.31
CA GLY A 164 4.94 -7.16 18.98
C GLY A 164 3.62 -6.45 19.29
N PHE A 165 3.64 -5.50 20.22
CA PHE A 165 2.44 -4.76 20.58
C PHE A 165 2.04 -3.76 19.48
N ILE A 166 0.78 -3.82 19.04
CA ILE A 166 0.06 -2.79 18.29
C ILE A 166 -1.27 -2.57 19.03
N ASP A 167 -1.64 -1.32 19.34
CA ASP A 167 -2.93 -1.05 20.01
C ASP A 167 -4.09 -1.60 19.14
N PRO A 168 -4.79 -2.65 19.59
CA PRO A 168 -5.85 -3.30 18.81
C PRO A 168 -7.05 -2.40 18.52
N ARG A 169 -7.09 -1.21 19.13
CA ARG A 169 -8.18 -0.25 18.97
C ARG A 169 -7.87 0.86 18.00
N ALA A 170 -6.59 1.10 17.65
CA ALA A 170 -6.19 2.26 16.85
C ALA A 170 -6.93 2.28 15.49
N ASP A 171 -6.82 1.18 14.75
CA ASP A 171 -7.47 1.04 13.44
C ASP A 171 -8.99 0.93 13.55
N ALA A 172 -9.48 0.24 14.58
CA ALA A 172 -10.90 0.07 14.83
C ALA A 172 -11.59 1.42 15.11
N ILE A 173 -11.00 2.28 15.94
CA ILE A 173 -11.50 3.63 16.24
C ILE A 173 -11.48 4.47 14.96
N ALA A 174 -10.36 4.51 14.24
CA ALA A 174 -10.24 5.29 13.01
C ALA A 174 -11.28 4.86 11.94
N LEU A 175 -11.53 3.56 11.80
CA LEU A 175 -12.55 3.03 10.89
C LEU A 175 -13.96 3.45 11.31
N LEU A 176 -14.29 3.31 12.59
CA LEU A 176 -15.61 3.67 13.11
C LEU A 176 -15.86 5.19 12.99
N ASP A 177 -14.86 6.01 13.30
CA ASP A 177 -14.93 7.46 13.15
C ASP A 177 -15.14 7.87 11.68
N ALA A 178 -14.37 7.28 10.76
CA ALA A 178 -14.48 7.56 9.33
C ALA A 178 -15.83 7.12 8.74
N THR A 179 -16.51 6.15 9.36
CA THR A 179 -17.79 5.62 8.89
C THR A 179 -19.01 6.14 9.67
N ALA A 180 -18.80 6.86 10.78
CA ALA A 180 -19.87 7.35 11.64
C ALA A 180 -20.90 8.22 10.91
N GLY A 181 -20.45 9.06 9.98
CA GLY A 181 -21.32 9.93 9.18
C GLY A 181 -22.13 9.22 8.08
N LEU A 182 -21.89 7.93 7.84
CA LEU A 182 -22.52 7.17 6.75
C LEU A 182 -23.80 6.44 7.19
N GLY A 183 -24.07 6.35 8.49
CA GLY A 183 -25.29 5.75 9.02
C GLY A 183 -25.52 4.31 8.55
N ASP A 184 -26.71 4.04 8.01
CA ASP A 184 -27.14 2.71 7.52
C ASP A 184 -26.52 2.29 6.17
N GLN A 185 -25.68 3.15 5.57
CA GLN A 185 -24.96 2.84 4.33
C GLN A 185 -23.72 1.97 4.58
N VAL A 186 -23.28 1.83 5.84
CA VAL A 186 -22.15 0.97 6.23
C VAL A 186 -22.53 0.10 7.42
N ALA A 187 -22.10 -1.15 7.39
CA ALA A 187 -22.18 -2.06 8.52
C ALA A 187 -20.80 -2.64 8.81
N VAL A 188 -20.32 -2.44 10.03
CA VAL A 188 -19.03 -2.95 10.50
C VAL A 188 -19.26 -4.15 11.42
N GLU A 189 -18.62 -5.26 11.10
CA GLU A 189 -18.65 -6.50 11.88
C GLU A 189 -17.23 -6.83 12.31
N PHE A 190 -17.02 -7.11 13.60
CA PHE A 190 -15.72 -7.56 14.11
C PHE A 190 -15.72 -9.08 14.23
N LEU A 191 -14.77 -9.73 13.56
CA LEU A 191 -14.60 -11.18 13.61
C LEU A 191 -13.98 -11.58 14.96
N TYR A 192 -14.64 -12.51 15.65
CA TYR A 192 -14.08 -13.16 16.83
C TYR A 192 -14.37 -14.68 16.80
N PRO A 193 -13.38 -15.55 17.05
CA PRO A 193 -11.96 -15.23 17.24
C PRO A 193 -11.27 -14.82 15.93
N PRO A 194 -10.15 -14.06 15.95
CA PRO A 194 -9.47 -13.56 14.74
C PRO A 194 -8.58 -14.63 14.09
N THR A 195 -9.15 -15.82 13.89
CA THR A 195 -8.48 -16.97 13.26
C THR A 195 -8.85 -17.07 11.79
N LEU A 196 -7.97 -17.66 10.97
CA LEU A 196 -8.30 -17.94 9.57
C LEU A 196 -9.49 -18.88 9.42
N LYS A 197 -9.68 -19.81 10.38
CA LYS A 197 -10.83 -20.70 10.40
C LYS A 197 -12.13 -19.93 10.57
N ALA A 198 -12.21 -19.04 11.56
CA ALA A 198 -13.39 -18.21 11.80
C ALA A 198 -13.69 -17.31 10.59
N LEU A 199 -12.66 -16.72 9.98
CA LEU A 199 -12.81 -15.94 8.75
C LEU A 199 -13.38 -16.80 7.61
N THR A 200 -12.84 -18.01 7.45
CA THR A 200 -13.30 -18.96 6.43
C THR A 200 -14.77 -19.34 6.63
N ASP A 201 -15.15 -19.66 7.87
CA ASP A 201 -16.51 -20.06 8.22
C ASP A 201 -17.49 -18.89 7.98
N ARG A 202 -17.14 -17.68 8.44
CA ARG A 202 -17.96 -16.47 8.26
C ARG A 202 -18.16 -16.09 6.79
N LEU A 203 -17.11 -16.22 5.96
CA LEU A 203 -17.19 -15.91 4.53
C LEU A 203 -17.92 -17.00 3.71
N ARG A 204 -18.03 -18.22 4.24
CA ARG A 204 -18.74 -19.34 3.59
C ARG A 204 -20.19 -19.47 4.02
N ASP A 205 -20.56 -18.87 5.16
CA ASP A 205 -21.93 -18.86 5.64
C ASP A 205 -22.83 -18.06 4.69
N ARG A 206 -23.69 -18.79 3.96
CA ARG A 206 -24.66 -18.21 3.02
C ARG A 206 -25.91 -17.65 3.70
N SER A 207 -26.11 -17.96 4.97
CA SER A 207 -27.22 -17.42 5.77
C SER A 207 -26.88 -16.03 6.32
N ALA A 208 -25.59 -15.74 6.51
CA ALA A 208 -25.12 -14.43 6.90
C ALA A 208 -25.08 -13.44 5.72
N PRO A 209 -25.20 -12.13 5.97
CA PRO A 209 -25.07 -11.12 4.92
C PRO A 209 -23.69 -11.16 4.23
N PRO A 210 -23.62 -10.84 2.92
CA PRO A 210 -22.38 -10.86 2.17
C PRO A 210 -21.38 -9.83 2.71
N VAL A 211 -20.10 -10.18 2.67
CA VAL A 211 -19.01 -9.29 3.06
C VAL A 211 -18.47 -8.59 1.81
N HIS A 212 -18.36 -7.27 1.87
CA HIS A 212 -17.87 -6.44 0.77
C HIS A 212 -16.41 -6.04 0.98
N VAL A 213 -15.98 -5.89 2.23
CA VAL A 213 -14.62 -5.52 2.59
C VAL A 213 -14.15 -6.44 3.71
N VAL A 214 -12.98 -7.04 3.55
CA VAL A 214 -12.24 -7.62 4.68
C VAL A 214 -11.15 -6.65 5.07
N HIS A 215 -11.22 -6.11 6.28
CA HIS A 215 -10.20 -5.24 6.86
C HIS A 215 -9.36 -6.08 7.83
N PHE A 216 -8.12 -6.37 7.46
CA PHE A 216 -7.19 -7.06 8.34
C PHE A 216 -6.32 -6.04 9.06
N ASP A 217 -6.45 -6.02 10.39
CA ASP A 217 -5.61 -5.31 11.33
C ASP A 217 -4.71 -6.33 12.05
N GLY A 218 -3.41 -6.31 11.78
CA GLY A 218 -2.49 -7.28 12.36
C GLY A 218 -1.03 -7.11 11.95
N HIS A 219 -0.30 -8.22 11.98
CA HIS A 219 1.11 -8.25 11.60
C HIS A 219 1.32 -9.00 10.29
N GLY A 220 2.45 -8.72 9.67
CA GLY A 220 2.88 -9.34 8.44
C GLY A 220 4.37 -9.60 8.48
N VAL A 221 4.79 -10.73 7.93
CA VAL A 221 6.20 -11.12 7.87
C VAL A 221 6.58 -11.46 6.44
N TYR A 222 7.81 -11.14 6.08
CA TYR A 222 8.37 -11.49 4.78
C TYR A 222 9.42 -12.58 4.96
N ASN A 223 9.33 -13.63 4.16
CA ASN A 223 10.36 -14.65 4.04
C ASN A 223 11.16 -14.41 2.76
N ALA A 224 12.34 -13.79 2.88
CA ALA A 224 13.21 -13.50 1.74
C ALA A 224 13.70 -14.76 1.00
N ARG A 225 13.84 -15.90 1.69
CA ARG A 225 14.27 -17.16 1.04
C ARG A 225 13.21 -17.73 0.11
N GLN A 226 11.93 -17.47 0.39
CA GLN A 226 10.81 -17.96 -0.39
C GLN A 226 10.15 -16.87 -1.25
N GLY A 227 10.57 -15.60 -1.09
CA GLY A 227 9.94 -14.44 -1.72
C GLY A 227 8.48 -14.26 -1.31
N LEU A 228 8.08 -14.74 -0.14
CA LEU A 228 6.68 -14.87 0.31
C LEU A 228 6.40 -13.95 1.49
N GLY A 229 5.36 -13.11 1.36
CA GLY A 229 4.74 -12.41 2.48
C GLY A 229 3.62 -13.24 3.11
N TYR A 230 3.52 -13.15 4.44
CA TYR A 230 2.50 -13.80 5.26
C TYR A 230 1.82 -12.76 6.14
N LEU A 231 0.56 -13.01 6.48
CA LEU A 231 -0.16 -12.30 7.55
C LEU A 231 -0.23 -13.21 8.78
N LEU A 232 -0.06 -12.64 9.97
CA LEU A 232 -0.15 -13.37 11.22
C LEU A 232 -1.57 -13.31 11.77
N PHE A 233 -2.28 -14.43 11.65
CA PHE A 233 -3.53 -14.66 12.34
C PHE A 233 -3.24 -15.26 13.73
N GLU A 234 -4.28 -15.33 14.56
CA GLU A 234 -4.24 -16.15 15.76
C GLU A 234 -4.64 -17.59 15.43
N ASN A 235 -4.03 -18.55 16.13
CA ASN A 235 -4.56 -19.89 16.25
C ASN A 235 -5.43 -20.04 17.53
N GLU A 236 -5.97 -21.23 17.77
CA GLU A 236 -6.85 -21.50 18.92
C GLU A 236 -6.16 -21.32 20.29
N ALA A 237 -4.83 -21.26 20.32
CA ALA A 237 -4.02 -21.03 21.53
C ALA A 237 -3.47 -19.60 21.60
N HIS A 238 -4.02 -18.66 20.82
CA HIS A 238 -3.55 -17.27 20.71
C HIS A 238 -2.08 -17.13 20.25
N LYS A 239 -1.54 -18.15 19.57
CA LYS A 239 -0.19 -18.12 18.99
C LYS A 239 -0.23 -17.78 17.51
N ASN A 240 0.95 -17.55 16.95
CA ASN A 240 1.12 -17.20 15.54
C ASN A 240 0.55 -18.29 14.60
N ASP A 241 -0.33 -17.89 13.67
CA ASP A 241 -0.69 -18.66 12.47
C ASP A 241 -0.26 -17.89 11.23
N LEU A 242 0.73 -18.41 10.51
CA LEU A 242 1.27 -17.80 9.29
C LEU A 242 0.36 -18.13 8.10
N VAL A 243 -0.38 -17.12 7.63
CA VAL A 243 -1.28 -17.26 6.50
C VAL A 243 -0.65 -16.64 5.26
N ASP A 244 -0.37 -17.46 4.26
CA ASP A 244 0.16 -16.99 2.99
C ASP A 244 -0.92 -16.28 2.14
N ALA A 245 -0.47 -15.33 1.32
CA ALA A 245 -1.34 -14.52 0.47
C ALA A 245 -2.14 -15.33 -0.58
N ASN A 246 -1.68 -16.50 -1.01
CA ASN A 246 -2.42 -17.30 -2.00
C ASN A 246 -3.62 -18.00 -1.36
N ARG A 247 -3.44 -18.54 -0.15
CA ARG A 247 -4.52 -19.16 0.64
C ARG A 247 -5.61 -18.13 0.93
N LEU A 248 -5.22 -16.94 1.38
CA LEU A 248 -6.15 -15.85 1.65
C LEU A 248 -6.81 -15.32 0.38
N GLY A 249 -6.05 -15.13 -0.70
CA GLY A 249 -6.59 -14.70 -1.99
C GLY A 249 -7.62 -15.67 -2.56
N THR A 250 -7.37 -16.97 -2.44
CA THR A 250 -8.31 -18.04 -2.83
C THR A 250 -9.60 -17.95 -2.03
N LEU A 251 -9.50 -17.78 -0.71
CA LEU A 251 -10.66 -17.63 0.17
C LEU A 251 -11.52 -16.42 -0.23
N LEU A 252 -10.90 -15.25 -0.38
CA LEU A 252 -11.59 -14.01 -0.75
C LEU A 252 -12.23 -14.09 -2.14
N GLN A 253 -11.54 -14.70 -3.11
CA GLN A 253 -12.08 -14.93 -4.45
C GLN A 253 -13.31 -15.84 -4.42
N GLN A 254 -13.23 -16.97 -3.69
CA GLN A 254 -14.35 -17.91 -3.54
C GLN A 254 -15.56 -17.26 -2.86
N ALA A 255 -15.30 -16.46 -1.82
CA ALA A 255 -16.31 -15.67 -1.11
C ALA A 255 -16.82 -14.46 -1.91
N ARG A 256 -16.20 -14.15 -3.06
CA ARG A 256 -16.50 -13.00 -3.92
C ARG A 256 -16.34 -11.66 -3.19
N VAL A 257 -15.42 -11.58 -2.24
CA VAL A 257 -15.08 -10.33 -1.53
C VAL A 257 -14.30 -9.44 -2.50
N PRO A 258 -14.83 -8.25 -2.88
CA PRO A 258 -14.20 -7.41 -3.89
C PRO A 258 -13.00 -6.61 -3.38
N LEU A 259 -12.93 -6.30 -2.08
CA LEU A 259 -11.89 -5.46 -1.50
C LEU A 259 -11.31 -6.07 -0.23
N MET A 260 -9.98 -6.07 -0.15
CA MET A 260 -9.26 -6.29 1.10
C MET A 260 -8.50 -5.01 1.49
N VAL A 261 -8.57 -4.65 2.77
CA VAL A 261 -7.75 -3.59 3.38
C VAL A 261 -6.75 -4.26 4.31
N LEU A 262 -5.47 -3.92 4.14
CA LEU A 262 -4.35 -4.37 4.98
C LEU A 262 -3.84 -3.16 5.75
N SER A 263 -4.25 -3.04 7.01
CA SER A 263 -3.75 -2.04 7.94
C SER A 263 -2.91 -2.80 8.95
N ALA A 264 -1.61 -2.86 8.74
CA ALA A 264 -0.81 -3.82 9.47
C ALA A 264 0.58 -3.23 9.65
N CYS A 265 0.92 -2.89 10.90
CA CYS A 265 2.19 -2.25 11.18
C CYS A 265 3.33 -3.26 10.95
N GLN A 266 4.47 -2.77 10.48
CA GLN A 266 5.69 -3.56 10.41
C GLN A 266 6.19 -3.86 11.83
N SER A 267 5.75 -4.97 12.43
CA SER A 267 6.38 -5.43 13.66
C SER A 267 7.74 -6.03 13.33
N ALA A 268 8.77 -5.21 13.55
CA ALA A 268 10.05 -5.61 14.11
C ALA A 268 10.63 -6.92 13.56
N MET A 269 11.14 -6.90 12.33
CA MET A 269 12.32 -7.71 11.98
C MET A 269 13.01 -7.12 10.76
N GLN A 270 14.33 -6.92 10.90
CA GLN A 270 15.29 -6.48 9.89
C GLN A 270 15.23 -7.35 8.62
N GLN A 271 14.27 -7.13 7.73
CA GLN A 271 14.24 -7.72 6.40
C GLN A 271 14.07 -6.59 5.38
N GLU A 272 14.91 -6.61 4.35
CA GLU A 272 15.17 -5.53 3.40
C GLU A 272 13.98 -5.18 2.47
N THR A 273 12.79 -5.74 2.70
CA THR A 273 11.66 -5.73 1.77
C THR A 273 10.31 -5.64 2.50
N ASN A 274 9.41 -4.78 2.00
CA ASN A 274 8.08 -4.58 2.58
C ASN A 274 7.18 -5.83 2.38
N PRO A 275 6.81 -6.57 3.45
CA PRO A 275 5.97 -7.75 3.36
C PRO A 275 4.60 -7.45 2.71
N TYR A 276 3.98 -6.31 2.99
CA TYR A 276 2.62 -6.01 2.54
C TYR A 276 2.55 -5.63 1.07
N ALA A 277 3.57 -4.96 0.55
CA ALA A 277 3.69 -4.78 -0.90
C ALA A 277 3.71 -6.14 -1.61
N SER A 278 4.39 -7.15 -1.03
CA SER A 278 4.41 -8.51 -1.55
C SER A 278 3.08 -9.27 -1.35
N VAL A 279 2.42 -9.11 -0.19
CA VAL A 279 1.11 -9.73 0.11
C VAL A 279 0.03 -9.14 -0.78
N ALA A 280 -0.07 -7.82 -0.88
CA ALA A 280 -1.03 -7.13 -1.74
C ALA A 280 -0.84 -7.52 -3.21
N ALA A 281 0.41 -7.56 -3.69
CA ALA A 281 0.74 -8.03 -5.03
C ALA A 281 0.23 -9.46 -5.28
N ARG A 282 0.46 -10.36 -4.32
CA ARG A 282 0.06 -11.76 -4.41
C ARG A 282 -1.45 -11.94 -4.31
N LEU A 283 -2.15 -11.21 -3.43
CA LEU A 283 -3.61 -11.21 -3.35
C LEU A 283 -4.24 -10.74 -4.66
N ILE A 284 -3.69 -9.70 -5.27
CA ILE A 284 -4.09 -9.20 -6.59
C ILE A 284 -3.87 -10.28 -7.66
N ARG A 285 -2.72 -10.97 -7.67
CA ARG A 285 -2.43 -12.10 -8.58
C ARG A 285 -3.33 -13.32 -8.33
N ALA A 286 -3.71 -13.57 -7.07
CA ALA A 286 -4.64 -14.64 -6.68
C ALA A 286 -6.10 -14.32 -7.05
N GLY A 287 -6.36 -13.11 -7.58
CA GLY A 287 -7.65 -12.73 -8.16
C GLY A 287 -8.55 -11.92 -7.23
N VAL A 288 -8.06 -11.43 -6.09
CA VAL A 288 -8.79 -10.45 -5.26
C VAL A 288 -9.05 -9.20 -6.08
N GLY A 289 -10.27 -8.66 -6.06
CA GLY A 289 -10.69 -7.54 -6.91
C GLY A 289 -9.82 -6.30 -6.77
N SER A 290 -9.62 -5.86 -5.52
CA SER A 290 -8.78 -4.73 -5.14
C SER A 290 -8.15 -4.99 -3.77
N VAL A 291 -6.96 -4.45 -3.56
CA VAL A 291 -6.28 -4.49 -2.26
C VAL A 291 -5.78 -3.09 -1.96
N LEU A 292 -6.12 -2.58 -0.78
CA LEU A 292 -5.54 -1.38 -0.20
C LEU A 292 -4.53 -1.81 0.87
N ALA A 293 -3.30 -1.33 0.79
CA ALA A 293 -2.25 -1.68 1.74
C ALA A 293 -1.39 -0.45 2.04
N MET A 294 -0.90 -0.38 3.27
CA MET A 294 0.04 0.65 3.72
C MET A 294 1.49 0.27 3.33
N ASN A 295 2.32 1.27 3.05
CA ASN A 295 3.70 1.05 2.59
C ASN A 295 4.75 1.18 3.70
N TYR A 296 4.40 1.84 4.79
CA TYR A 296 5.23 2.08 5.97
C TYR A 296 4.38 1.68 7.17
#